data_AF-A0A1Q9DYL9-F1
#
_entry.id   AF-A0A1Q9DYL9-F1
#
_cell.length_a   1.000
_cell.length_b   1.000
_cell.length_c   1.000
_cell.angle_alpha   90.00
_cell.angle_beta   90.00
_cell.angle_gamma   90.00
#
_symmetry.space_group_name_H-M   'P 1'
#
loop_
_entity.id
_entity.type
_entity.pdbx_description
1 polymer ?
#
loop_
_entity_poly.entity_id
_entity_poly.type
_entity_poly.pdbx_seq_one_letter_code
_entity_poly.pdbx_strand_id
1 'polypeptide(L)'
;MLAQLDRLSKWAQIRSVGVDNKVNLSVRFCADVAGCPRDYARVGLSVDFGCTEMPCPRSSFCRSHAPPAPLIASAALSACPLEHPLATETVLADGFAYTCDLCSAALPVGVTFHTCPAGCSYDVCRTCFVQCRPSLASASSGRTPAAHPAWMLAERDFDTCGLAKPLPTLGARRTGGVLTFVLACGTVCHVSACAGGESCTQICGLLGDIRSRRDVQFVVYDNACMLARFVRNRAARRRGRGSSTLQQLASECNYVLDRFHARNHRACLNPQHALYLPEVDIARHPTLAALNTSQNEQWNNWLGHFSHTLRHMHFRTMELYLLLVADLWNTFVVPCRSTGDATPQPSACEERPTSSSLLKRRREQPARRVE
;
A
#
# COMPACT_ATOMS: atom_id res chain seq x y z
N MET A 1 19.45 18.85 -25.73
CA MET A 1 18.57 17.89 -26.44
C MET A 1 19.23 16.53 -26.71
N LEU A 2 20.34 16.43 -27.45
CA LEU A 2 20.96 15.13 -27.76
C LEU A 2 21.47 14.33 -26.53
N ALA A 3 22.09 15.01 -25.55
CA ALA A 3 22.50 14.36 -24.30
C ALA A 3 21.34 13.96 -23.36
N GLN A 4 20.15 14.56 -23.53
CA GLN A 4 18.93 14.23 -22.75
C GLN A 4 18.29 12.93 -23.24
N LEU A 5 18.32 12.68 -24.56
CA LEU A 5 17.87 11.40 -25.15
C LEU A 5 18.78 10.25 -24.73
N ASP A 6 20.09 10.51 -24.61
CA ASP A 6 21.09 9.48 -24.31
C ASP A 6 21.01 8.95 -22.86
N ARG A 7 20.67 9.82 -21.88
CA ARG A 7 20.48 9.41 -20.47
C ARG A 7 19.18 8.63 -20.23
N LEU A 8 18.07 9.05 -20.84
CA LEU A 8 16.83 8.27 -20.84
C LEU A 8 17.06 6.90 -21.48
N SER A 9 17.89 6.83 -22.53
CA SER A 9 18.25 5.58 -23.19
C SER A 9 18.97 4.60 -22.24
N LYS A 10 19.92 5.07 -21.40
CA LYS A 10 20.66 4.19 -20.47
C LYS A 10 19.78 3.58 -19.39
N TRP A 11 18.86 4.35 -18.80
CA TRP A 11 17.94 3.81 -17.79
C TRP A 11 16.84 2.96 -18.42
N ALA A 12 16.34 3.33 -19.61
CA ALA A 12 15.36 2.54 -20.35
C ALA A 12 15.91 1.18 -20.81
N GLN A 13 17.24 1.04 -20.94
CA GLN A 13 17.89 -0.24 -21.23
C GLN A 13 17.88 -1.20 -20.03
N ILE A 14 17.77 -0.69 -18.80
CA ILE A 14 17.60 -1.56 -17.63
C ILE A 14 16.15 -2.03 -17.61
N ARG A 15 15.94 -3.28 -18.02
CA ARG A 15 14.64 -3.97 -18.01
C ARG A 15 14.22 -4.36 -16.60
N SER A 16 14.09 -3.39 -15.70
CA SER A 16 13.68 -3.60 -14.31
C SER A 16 12.35 -2.92 -13.99
N VAL A 17 11.68 -3.48 -12.98
CA VAL A 17 10.51 -2.89 -12.34
C VAL A 17 10.69 -2.94 -10.82
N GLY A 18 10.57 -1.80 -10.17
CA GLY A 18 10.50 -1.65 -8.72
C GLY A 18 9.07 -1.76 -8.22
N VAL A 19 8.86 -2.49 -7.13
CA VAL A 19 7.55 -2.74 -6.53
C VAL A 19 7.53 -2.17 -5.12
N ASP A 20 6.50 -1.41 -4.79
CA ASP A 20 6.28 -0.95 -3.42
C ASP A 20 4.80 -0.71 -3.14
N ASN A 21 4.43 -0.67 -1.86
CA ASN A 21 3.08 -0.42 -1.38
C ASN A 21 3.02 0.80 -0.45
N LYS A 22 2.28 1.83 -0.87
CA LYS A 22 2.02 3.01 -0.07
C LYS A 22 0.83 2.80 0.86
N VAL A 23 1.10 2.38 2.09
CA VAL A 23 0.09 1.94 3.08
C VAL A 23 -0.87 3.02 3.59
N ASN A 24 -0.45 4.29 3.58
CA ASN A 24 -1.29 5.40 4.07
C ASN A 24 -2.32 5.89 3.03
N LEU A 25 -2.33 5.30 1.83
CA LEU A 25 -3.35 5.56 0.81
C LEU A 25 -4.39 4.46 0.84
N SER A 26 -5.31 4.55 1.80
CA SER A 26 -6.36 3.54 1.97
C SER A 26 -7.76 4.10 2.04
N VAL A 27 -8.69 3.39 1.41
CA VAL A 27 -10.13 3.65 1.44
C VAL A 27 -10.84 2.54 2.21
N ARG A 28 -11.98 2.87 2.83
CA ARG A 28 -12.80 1.90 3.55
C ARG A 28 -13.69 1.09 2.63
N PHE A 29 -13.90 -0.17 3.00
CA PHE A 29 -14.83 -1.09 2.37
C PHE A 29 -15.81 -1.64 3.36
N CYS A 30 -16.93 -2.13 2.82
CA CYS A 30 -17.81 -3.03 3.52
C CYS A 30 -17.00 -4.18 4.15
N ALA A 31 -17.32 -4.48 5.41
CA ALA A 31 -16.72 -5.55 6.19
C ALA A 31 -17.16 -6.94 5.71
N ASP A 32 -18.14 -7.01 4.81
CA ASP A 32 -18.47 -8.26 4.13
C ASP A 32 -17.27 -8.71 3.28
N VAL A 33 -16.79 -9.92 3.60
CA VAL A 33 -15.64 -10.54 2.94
C VAL A 33 -16.02 -11.31 1.69
N ALA A 34 -17.31 -11.59 1.47
CA ALA A 34 -17.76 -12.14 0.21
C ALA A 34 -17.67 -11.02 -0.84
N GLY A 35 -16.93 -11.28 -1.90
CA GLY A 35 -16.63 -10.26 -2.88
C GLY A 35 -16.54 -10.77 -4.29
N CYS A 36 -16.35 -9.80 -5.18
CA CYS A 36 -15.96 -10.08 -6.55
C CYS A 36 -14.44 -10.31 -6.58
N PRO A 37 -13.97 -11.48 -7.04
CA PRO A 37 -12.56 -11.70 -7.22
C PRO A 37 -12.02 -10.73 -8.27
N ARG A 38 -10.80 -10.22 -8.05
CA ARG A 38 -9.97 -9.63 -9.08
C ARG A 38 -9.15 -10.74 -9.71
N ASP A 39 -9.44 -11.03 -10.97
CA ASP A 39 -8.76 -12.08 -11.73
C ASP A 39 -7.58 -11.52 -12.52
N TYR A 40 -6.40 -12.05 -12.24
CA TYR A 40 -5.16 -11.82 -12.98
C TYR A 40 -4.98 -12.91 -14.02
N ALA A 41 -5.76 -12.82 -15.11
CA ALA A 41 -5.86 -13.87 -16.13
C ALA A 41 -4.49 -14.29 -16.71
N ARG A 42 -3.55 -13.33 -16.87
CA ARG A 42 -2.21 -13.59 -17.42
C ARG A 42 -1.41 -14.63 -16.63
N VAL A 43 -1.61 -14.66 -15.32
CA VAL A 43 -0.96 -15.63 -14.41
C VAL A 43 -1.97 -16.57 -13.77
N GLY A 44 -3.24 -16.53 -14.18
CA GLY A 44 -4.38 -17.25 -13.64
C GLY A 44 -4.54 -17.14 -12.13
N LEU A 45 -4.13 -16.05 -11.50
CA LEU A 45 -4.31 -15.85 -10.06
C LEU A 45 -5.56 -15.01 -9.80
N SER A 46 -6.14 -15.14 -8.62
CA SER A 46 -7.31 -14.35 -8.24
C SER A 46 -7.17 -13.92 -6.79
N VAL A 47 -7.61 -12.70 -6.50
CA VAL A 47 -7.61 -12.13 -5.15
C VAL A 47 -9.00 -11.60 -4.85
N ASP A 48 -9.55 -12.01 -3.72
CA ASP A 48 -10.84 -11.50 -3.27
C ASP A 48 -10.68 -10.15 -2.56
N PHE A 49 -11.32 -9.12 -3.09
CA PHE A 49 -11.40 -7.80 -2.48
C PHE A 49 -12.54 -7.70 -1.46
N GLY A 50 -13.36 -8.74 -1.29
CA GLY A 50 -14.63 -8.69 -0.60
C GLY A 50 -15.57 -7.67 -1.22
N CYS A 51 -16.57 -7.23 -0.49
CA CYS A 51 -17.45 -6.17 -0.97
C CYS A 51 -16.69 -4.82 -0.97
N THR A 52 -16.46 -4.26 -2.16
CA THR A 52 -15.74 -2.97 -2.33
C THR A 52 -16.64 -1.74 -2.17
N GLU A 53 -17.92 -1.94 -1.83
CA GLU A 53 -18.84 -0.84 -1.58
C GLU A 53 -18.44 -0.07 -0.33
N MET A 54 -18.74 1.22 -0.34
CA MET A 54 -18.49 2.05 0.83
C MET A 54 -19.44 1.63 1.96
N PRO A 55 -18.94 1.47 3.20
CA PRO A 55 -19.81 1.26 4.35
C PRO A 55 -20.82 2.39 4.50
N CYS A 56 -22.03 2.05 4.96
CA CYS A 56 -22.97 3.09 5.41
C CYS A 56 -22.31 3.90 6.54
N PRO A 57 -22.64 5.19 6.69
CA PRO A 57 -22.16 5.98 7.81
C PRO A 57 -22.35 5.22 9.13
N ARG A 58 -21.23 5.02 9.86
CA ARG A 58 -21.17 4.37 11.19
C ARG A 58 -21.55 2.88 11.24
N SER A 59 -21.70 2.25 10.08
CA SER A 59 -21.70 0.80 9.95
C SER A 59 -20.35 0.33 9.41
N SER A 60 -19.98 -0.91 9.71
CA SER A 60 -18.91 -1.59 8.98
C SER A 60 -19.40 -2.15 7.65
N PHE A 61 -20.71 -2.22 7.40
CA PHE A 61 -21.33 -2.81 6.21
C PHE A 61 -21.98 -1.75 5.31
N CYS A 62 -22.01 -2.01 4.00
CA CYS A 62 -22.75 -1.19 3.02
C CYS A 62 -24.27 -1.45 3.11
N ARG A 63 -25.08 -0.69 2.37
CA ARG A 63 -26.55 -0.81 2.43
C ARG A 63 -27.07 -2.20 2.09
N SER A 64 -26.40 -2.92 1.20
CA SER A 64 -26.79 -4.26 0.75
C SER A 64 -26.42 -5.35 1.75
N HIS A 65 -25.40 -5.13 2.57
CA HIS A 65 -24.90 -6.11 3.55
C HIS A 65 -25.22 -5.74 5.00
N ALA A 66 -25.73 -4.52 5.22
CA ALA A 66 -26.20 -4.11 6.52
C ALA A 66 -27.43 -4.95 6.91
N PRO A 67 -27.45 -5.55 8.11
CA PRO A 67 -28.67 -6.19 8.60
C PRO A 67 -29.80 -5.15 8.73
N PRO A 68 -31.07 -5.54 8.61
CA PRO A 68 -32.19 -4.65 8.83
C PRO A 68 -32.07 -4.03 10.22
N ALA A 69 -32.04 -2.69 10.28
CA ALA A 69 -31.75 -1.97 11.52
C ALA A 69 -32.90 -2.13 12.54
N PRO A 70 -32.61 -2.45 13.82
CA PRO A 70 -33.52 -2.08 14.88
C PRO A 70 -33.54 -0.55 15.04
N LEU A 71 -34.72 -0.01 15.36
CA LEU A 71 -34.96 1.42 15.54
C LEU A 71 -34.27 1.95 16.83
N ILE A 72 -33.53 3.06 16.68
CA ILE A 72 -33.04 4.03 17.72
C ILE A 72 -31.74 3.56 18.45
N ALA A 73 -30.65 4.34 18.58
CA ALA A 73 -30.49 5.65 19.24
C ALA A 73 -29.36 6.56 18.70
N SER A 74 -29.38 7.83 19.14
CA SER A 74 -28.42 8.90 18.83
C SER A 74 -27.17 8.84 19.71
N ALA A 75 -25.98 8.76 19.12
CA ALA A 75 -24.71 9.07 19.78
C ALA A 75 -23.77 9.76 18.78
N ALA A 76 -22.61 10.24 19.20
CA ALA A 76 -21.68 10.95 18.31
C ALA A 76 -20.74 9.99 17.53
N LEU A 77 -20.01 10.51 16.54
CA LEU A 77 -19.04 9.75 15.73
C LEU A 77 -17.77 9.53 16.57
N SER A 78 -17.51 8.34 17.11
CA SER A 78 -16.39 8.17 18.07
C SER A 78 -15.00 7.95 17.43
N ALA A 79 -14.92 7.58 16.15
CA ALA A 79 -13.67 7.20 15.51
C ALA A 79 -13.60 7.64 14.05
N CYS A 80 -12.37 7.81 13.56
CA CYS A 80 -12.10 8.07 12.16
C CYS A 80 -12.34 6.81 11.31
N PRO A 81 -12.30 6.93 9.98
CA PRO A 81 -12.34 5.82 9.08
C PRO A 81 -11.35 4.67 9.42
N LEU A 82 -10.18 5.00 10.00
CA LEU A 82 -9.12 4.05 10.40
C LEU A 82 -9.35 3.46 11.81
N GLU A 83 -10.54 3.66 12.38
CA GLU A 83 -10.91 3.20 13.74
C GLU A 83 -10.10 3.85 14.87
N HIS A 84 -9.31 4.88 14.57
CA HIS A 84 -8.66 5.67 15.60
C HIS A 84 -9.69 6.60 16.26
N PRO A 85 -9.68 6.73 17.59
CA PRO A 85 -10.61 7.61 18.29
C PRO A 85 -10.40 9.06 17.85
N LEU A 86 -11.51 9.78 17.67
CA LEU A 86 -11.43 11.21 17.36
C LEU A 86 -11.20 12.02 18.64
N ALA A 87 -10.29 12.97 18.55
CA ALA A 87 -10.07 14.01 19.53
C ALA A 87 -10.78 15.29 19.09
N THR A 88 -11.22 16.08 20.06
CA THR A 88 -11.79 17.41 19.80
C THR A 88 -10.65 18.42 19.74
N GLU A 89 -10.57 19.18 18.66
CA GLU A 89 -9.57 20.25 18.46
C GLU A 89 -10.23 21.53 17.93
N THR A 90 -9.47 22.61 17.85
CA THR A 90 -9.91 23.91 17.34
C THR A 90 -9.06 24.29 16.14
N VAL A 91 -9.69 24.75 15.06
CA VAL A 91 -8.99 25.19 13.85
C VAL A 91 -8.04 26.36 14.18
N LEU A 92 -6.77 26.20 13.84
CA LEU A 92 -5.72 27.19 14.08
C LEU A 92 -5.62 28.19 12.91
N ALA A 93 -5.06 29.37 13.18
CA ALA A 93 -4.73 30.38 12.16
C ALA A 93 -3.32 30.11 11.58
N ASP A 94 -3.10 28.89 11.09
CA ASP A 94 -1.80 28.41 10.60
C ASP A 94 -1.68 28.41 9.07
N GLY A 95 -2.69 28.96 8.38
CA GLY A 95 -2.74 29.05 6.92
C GLY A 95 -3.22 27.77 6.23
N PHE A 96 -3.56 26.71 6.96
CA PHE A 96 -4.14 25.50 6.38
C PHE A 96 -5.67 25.62 6.25
N ALA A 97 -6.21 25.13 5.14
CA ALA A 97 -7.66 25.03 4.94
C ALA A 97 -8.17 23.72 5.55
N TYR A 98 -8.84 23.83 6.69
CA TYR A 98 -9.51 22.70 7.33
C TYR A 98 -10.88 22.50 6.68
N THR A 99 -11.24 21.26 6.36
CA THR A 99 -12.52 20.91 5.74
C THR A 99 -13.14 19.72 6.45
N CYS A 100 -14.47 19.69 6.54
CA CYS A 100 -15.16 18.53 7.07
C CYS A 100 -15.15 17.39 6.06
N ASP A 101 -14.64 16.25 6.48
CA ASP A 101 -14.55 15.03 5.69
C ASP A 101 -15.90 14.33 5.44
N LEU A 102 -17.00 14.82 6.01
CA LEU A 102 -18.34 14.25 5.82
C LEU A 102 -19.26 15.12 4.96
N CYS A 103 -19.21 16.43 5.12
CA CYS A 103 -20.05 17.36 4.34
C CYS A 103 -19.24 18.28 3.42
N SER A 104 -17.92 18.14 3.39
CA SER A 104 -16.97 18.98 2.62
C SER A 104 -17.00 20.47 2.97
N ALA A 105 -17.70 20.89 4.03
CA ALA A 105 -17.75 22.28 4.46
C ALA A 105 -16.37 22.73 4.96
N ALA A 106 -15.93 23.91 4.54
CA ALA A 106 -14.76 24.57 5.11
C ALA A 106 -14.99 24.87 6.60
N LEU A 107 -13.94 24.71 7.41
CA LEU A 107 -13.95 24.96 8.84
C LEU A 107 -13.19 26.27 9.11
N PRO A 108 -13.89 27.35 9.49
CA PRO A 108 -13.25 28.62 9.82
C PRO A 108 -12.33 28.51 11.06
N VAL A 109 -11.33 29.39 11.11
CA VAL A 109 -10.45 29.56 12.28
C VAL A 109 -11.29 29.77 13.55
N GLY A 110 -10.89 29.12 14.65
CA GLY A 110 -11.57 29.21 15.94
C GLY A 110 -12.78 28.26 16.09
N VAL A 111 -13.18 27.53 15.05
CA VAL A 111 -14.25 26.54 15.14
C VAL A 111 -13.72 25.23 15.71
N THR A 112 -14.48 24.65 16.65
CA THR A 112 -14.21 23.31 17.17
C THR A 112 -14.61 22.24 16.16
N PHE A 113 -13.74 21.26 15.97
CA PHE A 113 -13.94 20.12 15.10
C PHE A 113 -13.37 18.86 15.76
N HIS A 114 -13.63 17.70 15.17
CA HIS A 114 -13.16 16.42 15.66
C HIS A 114 -12.15 15.85 14.68
N THR A 115 -10.90 15.72 15.10
CA THR A 115 -9.80 15.23 14.27
C THR A 115 -9.23 13.93 14.80
N CYS A 116 -8.58 13.17 13.92
CA CYS A 116 -7.88 11.96 14.28
C CYS A 116 -6.43 12.25 14.71
N PRO A 117 -6.06 12.08 16.00
CA PRO A 117 -4.72 12.40 16.51
C PRO A 117 -3.63 11.43 16.05
N ALA A 118 -4.01 10.29 15.44
CA ALA A 118 -3.07 9.31 14.88
C ALA A 118 -2.46 9.74 13.53
N GLY A 119 -2.61 11.00 13.12
CA GLY A 119 -2.02 11.53 11.88
C GLY A 119 -2.80 11.18 10.61
N CYS A 120 -4.07 10.80 10.73
CA CYS A 120 -4.94 10.52 9.58
C CYS A 120 -5.51 11.79 8.93
N SER A 121 -5.35 12.92 9.61
CA SER A 121 -5.93 14.22 9.27
C SER A 121 -7.44 14.14 8.98
N TYR A 122 -8.12 13.20 9.63
CA TYR A 122 -9.55 12.97 9.41
C TYR A 122 -10.35 13.92 10.27
N ASP A 123 -11.02 14.88 9.65
CA ASP A 123 -11.53 16.09 10.28
C ASP A 123 -13.04 16.18 10.10
N VAL A 124 -13.79 16.26 11.19
CA VAL A 124 -15.25 16.25 11.15
C VAL A 124 -15.79 17.47 11.88
N CYS A 125 -16.63 18.26 11.20
CA CYS A 125 -17.29 19.39 11.85
C CYS A 125 -18.16 18.91 13.00
N ARG A 126 -18.33 19.75 14.03
CA ARG A 126 -19.19 19.45 15.18
C ARG A 126 -20.59 19.00 14.75
N THR A 127 -21.16 19.64 13.73
CA THR A 127 -22.48 19.28 13.18
C THR A 127 -22.51 17.84 12.72
N CYS A 128 -21.60 17.41 11.85
CA CYS A 128 -21.55 16.02 11.39
C CYS A 128 -21.16 15.05 12.51
N PHE A 129 -20.31 15.46 13.44
CA PHE A 129 -19.93 14.64 14.58
C PHE A 129 -21.13 14.31 15.48
N VAL A 130 -21.99 15.29 15.76
CA VAL A 130 -23.19 15.14 16.60
C VAL A 130 -24.36 14.55 15.82
N GLN A 131 -24.59 14.98 14.58
CA GLN A 131 -25.77 14.61 13.78
C GLN A 131 -25.66 13.29 13.05
N CYS A 132 -24.44 12.83 12.73
CA CYS A 132 -24.34 11.46 12.26
C CYS A 132 -24.86 10.54 13.40
N ARG A 133 -25.37 9.35 13.08
CA ARG A 133 -26.00 8.44 14.07
C ARG A 133 -25.22 7.14 14.20
N PRO A 134 -24.79 6.71 15.40
CA PRO A 134 -23.96 5.53 15.55
C PRO A 134 -24.88 4.35 15.65
N SER A 135 -24.69 3.38 14.80
CA SER A 135 -25.04 2.04 15.21
C SER A 135 -23.95 1.57 16.18
N LEU A 136 -24.07 1.98 17.44
CA LEU A 136 -23.51 1.19 18.52
C LEU A 136 -24.43 -0.01 18.70
N ALA A 137 -24.17 -1.02 17.89
CA ALA A 137 -24.48 -2.38 18.25
C ALA A 137 -23.37 -3.24 17.64
N SER A 138 -22.42 -3.62 18.51
CA SER A 138 -21.96 -4.99 18.57
C SER A 138 -23.20 -5.89 18.73
N ALA A 139 -24.00 -6.03 17.69
CA ALA A 139 -24.89 -7.14 17.58
C ALA A 139 -23.96 -8.31 17.28
N SER A 140 -23.76 -9.15 18.29
CA SER A 140 -23.49 -10.56 18.15
C SER A 140 -24.57 -11.20 17.26
N SER A 141 -24.66 -10.80 15.99
CA SER A 141 -25.13 -11.71 14.96
C SER A 141 -24.09 -12.83 14.97
N GLY A 142 -24.51 -14.07 15.16
CA GLY A 142 -23.64 -15.25 15.20
C GLY A 142 -22.80 -15.52 13.93
N ARG A 143 -22.52 -14.52 13.10
CA ARG A 143 -21.41 -14.51 12.16
C ARG A 143 -20.14 -14.21 12.95
N THR A 144 -19.40 -15.27 13.25
CA THR A 144 -17.99 -15.20 13.63
C THR A 144 -17.25 -14.19 12.76
N PRO A 145 -16.30 -13.40 13.31
CA PRO A 145 -15.39 -12.60 12.51
C PRO A 145 -14.84 -13.49 11.39
N ALA A 146 -15.12 -13.12 10.13
CA ALA A 146 -14.72 -13.97 9.02
C ALA A 146 -13.20 -14.14 9.05
N ALA A 147 -12.74 -15.39 8.96
CA ALA A 147 -11.33 -15.70 8.91
C ALA A 147 -10.66 -14.95 7.74
N HIS A 148 -9.35 -14.68 7.86
CA HIS A 148 -8.59 -14.12 6.76
C HIS A 148 -8.72 -14.98 5.50
N PRO A 149 -8.74 -14.38 4.30
CA PRO A 149 -8.78 -15.15 3.06
C PRO A 149 -7.65 -16.18 3.01
N ALA A 150 -7.95 -17.41 2.56
CA ALA A 150 -6.98 -18.52 2.57
C ALA A 150 -5.68 -18.19 1.83
N TRP A 151 -5.76 -17.41 0.74
CA TRP A 151 -4.59 -16.97 -0.01
C TRP A 151 -3.63 -16.12 0.83
N MET A 152 -4.14 -15.30 1.75
CA MET A 152 -3.34 -14.42 2.61
C MET A 152 -2.55 -15.22 3.65
N LEU A 153 -3.10 -16.35 4.11
CA LEU A 153 -2.44 -17.26 5.04
C LEU A 153 -1.39 -18.11 4.31
N ALA A 154 -1.75 -18.70 3.17
CA ALA A 154 -0.89 -19.63 2.43
C ALA A 154 0.41 -18.99 1.91
N GLU A 155 0.42 -17.69 1.65
CA GLU A 155 1.63 -17.01 1.20
C GLU A 155 2.70 -16.89 2.29
N ARG A 156 2.29 -16.89 3.57
CA ARG A 156 3.23 -16.73 4.70
C ARG A 156 4.19 -17.92 4.82
N ASP A 157 3.85 -19.07 4.25
CA ASP A 157 4.73 -20.23 4.15
C ASP A 157 6.02 -19.93 3.35
N PHE A 158 6.01 -18.87 2.53
CA PHE A 158 7.18 -18.43 1.77
C PHE A 158 8.00 -17.34 2.49
N ASP A 159 7.57 -16.88 3.68
CA ASP A 159 8.28 -15.86 4.45
C ASP A 159 9.62 -16.40 4.96
N THR A 160 10.65 -16.17 4.15
CA THR A 160 11.99 -16.72 4.37
C THR A 160 12.71 -16.04 5.53
N CYS A 161 12.46 -14.75 5.73
CA CYS A 161 13.22 -13.90 6.64
C CYS A 161 12.40 -13.44 7.85
N GLY A 162 11.14 -13.85 7.97
CA GLY A 162 10.24 -13.41 9.05
C GLY A 162 9.80 -11.95 8.89
N LEU A 163 9.70 -11.47 7.64
CA LEU A 163 9.42 -10.08 7.30
C LEU A 163 7.99 -9.87 6.76
N ALA A 164 7.15 -10.91 6.79
CA ALA A 164 5.75 -10.78 6.41
C ALA A 164 5.03 -9.82 7.35
N LYS A 165 4.36 -8.82 6.76
CA LYS A 165 3.58 -7.81 7.49
C LYS A 165 2.48 -8.50 8.34
N PRO A 166 2.10 -7.92 9.49
CA PRO A 166 0.99 -8.43 10.30
C PRO A 166 -0.31 -8.52 9.48
N LEU A 167 -1.18 -9.45 9.85
CA LEU A 167 -2.50 -9.53 9.24
C LEU A 167 -3.36 -8.30 9.63
N PRO A 168 -4.24 -7.81 8.75
CA PRO A 168 -5.16 -6.73 9.10
C PRO A 168 -6.07 -7.09 10.28
N THR A 169 -6.48 -6.12 11.08
CA THR A 169 -7.46 -6.36 12.17
C THR A 169 -8.85 -6.68 11.59
N LEU A 170 -9.58 -7.61 12.21
CA LEU A 170 -10.96 -7.94 11.84
C LEU A 170 -11.94 -6.86 12.37
N GLY A 171 -12.97 -6.50 11.58
CA GLY A 171 -14.07 -5.64 12.06
C GLY A 171 -14.37 -4.39 11.21
N ALA A 172 -13.38 -3.80 10.54
CA ALA A 172 -13.58 -2.84 9.46
C ALA A 172 -12.51 -3.04 8.37
N ARG A 173 -12.94 -3.19 7.13
CA ARG A 173 -12.06 -3.49 6.00
C ARG A 173 -11.62 -2.21 5.31
N ARG A 174 -10.37 -2.21 4.86
CA ARG A 174 -9.73 -1.14 4.11
C ARG A 174 -8.85 -1.76 3.02
N THR A 175 -8.50 -0.97 2.02
CA THR A 175 -7.34 -1.36 1.21
C THR A 175 -6.09 -1.41 2.09
N GLY A 176 -5.15 -2.26 1.72
CA GLY A 176 -3.82 -2.32 2.34
C GLY A 176 -2.88 -1.20 1.90
N GLY A 177 -3.40 -0.16 1.27
CA GLY A 177 -2.63 0.84 0.55
C GLY A 177 -2.81 0.77 -0.96
N VAL A 178 -1.78 1.24 -1.66
CA VAL A 178 -1.66 1.26 -3.11
C VAL A 178 -0.35 0.60 -3.52
N LEU A 179 -0.46 -0.52 -4.26
CA LEU A 179 0.66 -1.18 -4.91
C LEU A 179 1.03 -0.42 -6.19
N THR A 180 2.31 -0.07 -6.31
CA THR A 180 2.83 0.63 -7.47
C THR A 180 4.02 -0.12 -8.06
N PHE A 181 4.09 -0.12 -9.39
CA PHE A 181 5.19 -0.64 -10.18
C PHE A 181 5.84 0.51 -10.95
N VAL A 182 7.15 0.69 -10.76
CA VAL A 182 7.93 1.78 -11.35
C VAL A 182 9.06 1.19 -12.18
N LEU A 183 9.19 1.59 -13.44
CA LEU A 183 10.29 1.14 -14.31
C LEU A 183 11.60 1.84 -13.93
N ALA A 184 12.74 1.30 -14.37
CA ALA A 184 14.07 1.88 -14.13
C ALA A 184 14.23 3.37 -14.51
N CYS A 185 13.43 3.87 -15.44
CA CYS A 185 13.43 5.29 -15.83
C CYS A 185 12.56 6.18 -14.91
N GLY A 186 11.96 5.64 -13.85
CA GLY A 186 11.04 6.35 -12.95
C GLY A 186 9.58 6.40 -13.42
N THR A 187 9.26 5.81 -14.57
CA THR A 187 7.87 5.75 -15.08
C THR A 187 7.02 4.80 -14.24
N VAL A 188 5.90 5.29 -13.70
CA VAL A 188 4.87 4.47 -13.07
C VAL A 188 4.16 3.70 -14.17
N CYS A 189 4.30 2.37 -14.16
CA CYS A 189 3.87 1.52 -15.25
C CYS A 189 2.67 0.63 -14.90
N HIS A 190 2.35 0.57 -13.59
CA HIS A 190 1.12 0.01 -13.05
C HIS A 190 0.85 0.58 -11.65
N VAL A 191 -0.42 0.81 -11.33
CA VAL A 191 -0.89 1.16 -9.98
C VAL A 191 -2.17 0.39 -9.69
N SER A 192 -2.35 -0.08 -8.45
CA SER A 192 -3.54 -0.84 -8.04
C SER A 192 -3.77 -0.67 -6.55
N ALA A 193 -5.04 -0.65 -6.14
CA ALA A 193 -5.39 -0.82 -4.74
C ALA A 193 -4.94 -2.20 -4.21
N CYS A 194 -4.60 -2.26 -2.93
CA CYS A 194 -4.26 -3.50 -2.23
C CYS A 194 -5.48 -4.08 -1.53
N ALA A 195 -5.84 -5.34 -1.78
CA ALA A 195 -6.86 -6.06 -1.03
C ALA A 195 -6.33 -6.41 0.38
N GLY A 196 -6.77 -5.66 1.39
CA GLY A 196 -6.41 -5.88 2.79
C GLY A 196 -4.96 -5.53 3.12
N GLY A 197 -4.00 -6.28 2.59
CA GLY A 197 -2.57 -6.07 2.79
C GLY A 197 -1.78 -6.35 1.51
N GLU A 198 -0.52 -5.93 1.46
CA GLU A 198 0.41 -6.32 0.42
C GLU A 198 0.58 -7.84 0.39
N SER A 199 0.57 -8.44 -0.80
CA SER A 199 0.67 -9.90 -0.94
C SER A 199 1.37 -10.32 -2.23
N CYS A 200 2.03 -11.47 -2.19
CA CYS A 200 2.70 -12.08 -3.34
C CYS A 200 1.70 -12.44 -4.44
N THR A 201 0.47 -12.86 -4.13
CA THR A 201 -0.54 -13.13 -5.17
C THR A 201 -0.89 -11.87 -5.94
N GLN A 202 -1.11 -10.73 -5.26
CA GLN A 202 -1.41 -9.46 -5.92
C GLN A 202 -0.22 -8.96 -6.73
N ILE A 203 0.99 -9.01 -6.15
CA ILE A 203 2.21 -8.58 -6.84
C ILE A 203 2.45 -9.45 -8.08
N CYS A 204 2.36 -10.77 -7.97
CA CYS A 204 2.51 -11.69 -9.09
C CYS A 204 1.43 -11.48 -10.16
N GLY A 205 0.19 -11.23 -9.75
CA GLY A 205 -0.92 -10.87 -10.61
C GLY A 205 -0.59 -9.68 -11.50
N LEU A 206 -0.22 -8.57 -10.87
CA LEU A 206 0.09 -7.30 -11.53
C LEU A 206 1.39 -7.40 -12.36
N LEU A 207 2.41 -8.14 -11.88
CA LEU A 207 3.59 -8.46 -12.68
C LEU A 207 3.24 -9.23 -13.95
N GLY A 208 2.24 -10.11 -13.89
CA GLY A 208 1.72 -10.81 -15.06
C GLY A 208 1.21 -9.85 -16.14
N ASP A 209 0.43 -8.85 -15.72
CA ASP A 209 -0.09 -7.83 -16.63
C ASP A 209 1.05 -6.99 -17.22
N ILE A 210 2.04 -6.61 -16.42
CA ILE A 210 3.22 -5.86 -16.88
C ILE A 210 4.05 -6.71 -17.86
N ARG A 211 4.40 -7.94 -17.50
CA ARG A 211 5.19 -8.87 -18.33
C ARG A 211 4.52 -9.17 -19.66
N SER A 212 3.18 -9.20 -19.70
CA SER A 212 2.43 -9.41 -20.94
C SER A 212 2.54 -8.26 -21.95
N ARG A 213 3.03 -7.08 -21.51
CA ARG A 213 3.14 -5.86 -22.33
C ARG A 213 4.57 -5.37 -22.46
N ARG A 214 5.48 -5.84 -21.61
CA ARG A 214 6.83 -5.31 -21.46
C ARG A 214 7.81 -6.42 -21.17
N ASP A 215 9.04 -6.21 -21.65
CA ASP A 215 10.13 -7.08 -21.31
C ASP A 215 10.72 -6.71 -19.95
N VAL A 216 10.57 -7.61 -18.96
CA VAL A 216 11.02 -7.40 -17.58
C VAL A 216 11.99 -8.51 -17.22
N GLN A 217 13.22 -8.13 -16.91
CA GLN A 217 14.28 -9.04 -16.50
C GLN A 217 14.51 -8.99 -14.99
N PHE A 218 14.30 -7.85 -14.34
CA PHE A 218 14.55 -7.67 -12.91
C PHE A 218 13.31 -7.12 -12.20
N VAL A 219 12.93 -7.76 -11.09
CA VAL A 219 11.88 -7.30 -10.18
C VAL A 219 12.56 -6.89 -8.88
N VAL A 220 12.60 -5.59 -8.60
CA VAL A 220 13.20 -5.03 -7.38
C VAL A 220 12.10 -4.85 -6.33
N TYR A 221 12.27 -5.45 -5.16
CA TYR A 221 11.22 -5.46 -4.13
C TYR A 221 11.80 -5.79 -2.74
N ASP A 222 11.26 -5.18 -1.69
CA ASP A 222 11.70 -5.38 -0.31
C ASP A 222 11.68 -6.85 0.13
N ASN A 223 10.65 -7.60 -0.26
CA ASN A 223 10.50 -9.02 0.06
C ASN A 223 10.69 -9.91 -1.18
N ALA A 224 11.63 -9.55 -2.05
CA ALA A 224 11.91 -10.28 -3.29
C ALA A 224 12.20 -11.78 -3.07
N CYS A 225 12.81 -12.16 -1.95
CA CYS A 225 13.08 -13.57 -1.62
C CYS A 225 11.79 -14.39 -1.41
N MET A 226 10.79 -13.83 -0.74
CA MET A 226 9.46 -14.44 -0.55
C MET A 226 8.74 -14.53 -1.90
N LEU A 227 8.75 -13.44 -2.67
CA LEU A 227 8.09 -13.37 -3.97
C LEU A 227 8.69 -14.37 -4.97
N ALA A 228 10.01 -14.49 -5.04
CA ALA A 228 10.70 -15.43 -5.91
C ALA A 228 10.26 -16.87 -5.65
N ARG A 229 10.23 -17.28 -4.38
CA ARG A 229 9.80 -18.62 -3.97
C ARG A 229 8.33 -18.85 -4.29
N PHE A 230 7.47 -17.87 -3.98
CA PHE A 230 6.05 -17.93 -4.29
C PHE A 230 5.82 -18.16 -5.79
N VAL A 231 6.40 -17.32 -6.65
CA VAL A 231 6.20 -17.40 -8.11
C VAL A 231 6.70 -18.73 -8.67
N ARG A 232 7.91 -19.15 -8.29
CA ARG A 232 8.51 -20.41 -8.78
C ARG A 232 7.72 -21.63 -8.31
N ASN A 233 7.27 -21.65 -7.06
CA ASN A 233 6.44 -22.73 -6.53
C ASN A 233 5.08 -22.80 -7.26
N ARG A 234 4.47 -21.64 -7.49
CA ARG A 234 3.18 -21.55 -8.19
C ARG A 234 3.29 -22.01 -9.64
N ALA A 235 4.36 -21.63 -10.34
CA ALA A 235 4.67 -22.10 -11.68
C ALA A 235 4.88 -23.63 -11.70
N ALA A 236 5.66 -24.18 -10.77
CA ALA A 236 5.94 -25.61 -10.69
C ALA A 236 4.68 -26.48 -10.47
N ARG A 237 3.69 -25.98 -9.72
CA ARG A 237 2.41 -26.66 -9.48
C ARG A 237 1.48 -26.64 -10.70
N ARG A 238 1.65 -25.70 -11.63
CA ARG A 238 0.90 -25.62 -12.88
C ARG A 238 1.63 -26.34 -14.00
N ARG A 239 1.59 -27.68 -13.95
CA ARG A 239 2.12 -28.53 -15.03
C ARG A 239 1.14 -28.51 -16.21
N GLY A 240 1.39 -27.67 -17.20
CA GLY A 240 0.67 -27.63 -18.49
C GLY A 240 1.65 -27.38 -19.65
N ARG A 241 1.35 -27.92 -20.84
CA ARG A 241 2.18 -27.73 -22.05
C ARG A 241 1.96 -26.31 -22.62
N GLY A 242 2.89 -25.40 -22.33
CA GLY A 242 2.94 -24.04 -22.90
C GLY A 242 3.68 -23.07 -21.97
N SER A 243 4.43 -22.12 -22.54
CA SER A 243 5.04 -21.03 -21.76
C SER A 243 3.98 -19.99 -21.41
N SER A 244 3.31 -20.16 -20.25
CA SER A 244 2.43 -19.12 -19.70
C SER A 244 3.23 -17.97 -19.13
N THR A 245 2.62 -16.78 -19.01
CA THR A 245 3.29 -15.61 -18.41
C THR A 245 3.81 -15.89 -17.00
N LEU A 246 3.12 -16.72 -16.21
CA LEU A 246 3.61 -17.17 -14.90
C LEU A 246 4.93 -17.97 -14.99
N GLN A 247 5.12 -18.72 -16.07
CA GLN A 247 6.29 -19.56 -16.28
C GLN A 247 7.46 -18.68 -16.71
N GLN A 248 7.21 -17.72 -17.60
CA GLN A 248 8.17 -16.67 -17.95
C GLN A 248 8.62 -15.87 -16.72
N LEU A 249 7.67 -15.44 -15.88
CA LEU A 249 7.98 -14.76 -14.62
C LEU A 249 8.84 -15.63 -13.67
N ALA A 250 8.67 -16.95 -13.71
CA ALA A 250 9.44 -17.86 -12.86
C ALA A 250 10.85 -18.16 -13.41
N SER A 251 11.00 -18.29 -14.73
CA SER A 251 12.24 -18.73 -15.37
C SER A 251 13.11 -17.62 -15.94
N GLU A 252 12.52 -16.47 -16.31
CA GLU A 252 13.23 -15.41 -17.05
C GLU A 252 13.46 -14.15 -16.19
N CYS A 253 12.69 -13.96 -15.11
CA CYS A 253 12.84 -12.80 -14.23
C CYS A 253 13.72 -13.13 -13.01
N ASN A 254 14.61 -12.20 -12.69
CA ASN A 254 15.40 -12.18 -11.46
C ASN A 254 14.69 -11.30 -10.43
N TYR A 255 14.45 -11.85 -9.24
CA TYR A 255 13.85 -11.14 -8.13
C TYR A 255 14.96 -10.67 -7.21
N VAL A 256 15.06 -9.37 -7.00
CA VAL A 256 16.21 -8.73 -6.37
C VAL A 256 15.75 -7.86 -5.22
N LEU A 257 16.46 -7.92 -4.10
CA LEU A 257 16.16 -7.09 -2.93
C LEU A 257 16.45 -5.62 -3.23
N ASP A 258 15.56 -4.75 -2.77
CA ASP A 258 15.86 -3.34 -2.69
C ASP A 258 17.09 -3.08 -1.78
N ARG A 259 17.94 -2.11 -2.17
CA ARG A 259 19.20 -1.82 -1.47
C ARG A 259 18.99 -1.40 -0.02
N PHE A 260 17.96 -0.63 0.27
CA PHE A 260 17.71 -0.10 1.61
C PHE A 260 17.16 -1.18 2.55
N HIS A 261 16.59 -2.24 1.98
CA HIS A 261 15.94 -3.32 2.73
C HIS A 261 16.82 -4.56 2.90
N ALA A 262 17.88 -4.74 2.12
CA ALA A 262 18.78 -5.89 2.17
C ALA A 262 19.28 -6.23 3.59
N ARG A 263 19.57 -5.23 4.43
CA ARG A 263 20.03 -5.43 5.83
C ARG A 263 19.04 -6.18 6.72
N ASN A 264 17.76 -6.18 6.38
CA ASN A 264 16.72 -6.88 7.14
C ASN A 264 16.68 -8.39 6.80
N HIS A 265 17.33 -8.81 5.71
CA HIS A 265 17.30 -10.17 5.20
C HIS A 265 18.47 -11.00 5.72
N ARG A 266 18.18 -11.89 6.67
CA ARG A 266 19.21 -12.71 7.35
C ARG A 266 19.33 -14.12 6.82
N ALA A 267 18.22 -14.70 6.34
CA ALA A 267 18.17 -16.10 5.90
C ALA A 267 18.53 -16.25 4.42
N CYS A 268 17.95 -15.42 3.53
CA CYS A 268 18.15 -15.56 2.09
C CYS A 268 19.53 -15.08 1.59
N LEU A 269 20.22 -14.22 2.36
CA LEU A 269 21.55 -13.73 2.01
C LEU A 269 22.70 -14.49 2.69
N ASN A 270 22.39 -15.40 3.62
CA ASN A 270 23.38 -16.17 4.36
C ASN A 270 23.67 -17.51 3.65
N PRO A 271 24.90 -17.73 3.10
CA PRO A 271 25.27 -18.95 2.39
C PRO A 271 25.15 -20.25 3.20
N GLN A 272 25.18 -20.14 4.54
CA GLN A 272 25.07 -21.28 5.44
C GLN A 272 23.62 -21.61 5.82
N HIS A 273 22.65 -20.78 5.45
CA HIS A 273 21.25 -20.99 5.78
C HIS A 273 20.54 -21.85 4.74
N ALA A 274 19.65 -22.76 5.16
CA ALA A 274 18.89 -23.63 4.25
C ALA A 274 18.02 -22.89 3.23
N LEU A 275 17.66 -21.64 3.55
CA LEU A 275 16.87 -20.76 2.69
C LEU A 275 17.73 -19.74 1.91
N TYR A 276 19.04 -19.96 1.80
CA TYR A 276 19.92 -19.14 0.97
C TYR A 276 19.39 -19.04 -0.46
N LEU A 277 19.39 -17.83 -1.01
CA LEU A 277 18.90 -17.54 -2.34
C LEU A 277 19.78 -16.44 -2.97
N PRO A 278 20.99 -16.79 -3.44
CA PRO A 278 22.02 -15.82 -3.80
C PRO A 278 21.56 -14.80 -4.85
N GLU A 279 20.71 -15.19 -5.79
CA GLU A 279 20.27 -14.33 -6.88
C GLU A 279 19.42 -13.13 -6.43
N VAL A 280 18.94 -13.10 -5.17
CA VAL A 280 18.22 -11.94 -4.64
C VAL A 280 19.15 -10.81 -4.21
N ASP A 281 20.45 -11.08 -4.10
CA ASP A 281 21.46 -10.07 -3.80
C ASP A 281 21.70 -9.16 -5.01
N ILE A 282 21.32 -7.89 -4.90
CA ILE A 282 21.50 -6.89 -5.96
C ILE A 282 22.96 -6.69 -6.35
N ALA A 283 23.91 -6.91 -5.44
CA ALA A 283 25.33 -6.76 -5.73
C ALA A 283 25.83 -7.79 -6.76
N ARG A 284 25.11 -8.91 -6.94
CA ARG A 284 25.44 -9.94 -7.94
C ARG A 284 25.00 -9.60 -9.35
N HIS A 285 24.32 -8.48 -9.55
CA HIS A 285 23.78 -8.07 -10.85
C HIS A 285 24.44 -6.76 -11.29
N PRO A 286 25.58 -6.78 -12.00
CA PRO A 286 26.28 -5.58 -12.45
C PRO A 286 25.41 -4.64 -13.29
N THR A 287 24.46 -5.18 -14.05
CA THR A 287 23.47 -4.40 -14.82
C THR A 287 22.63 -3.47 -13.93
N LEU A 288 22.45 -3.81 -12.66
CA LEU A 288 21.70 -3.01 -11.68
C LEU A 288 22.59 -2.05 -10.88
N ALA A 289 23.91 -2.05 -11.07
CA ALA A 289 24.84 -1.26 -10.26
C ALA A 289 24.48 0.23 -10.24
N ALA A 290 24.07 0.78 -11.38
CA ALA A 290 23.64 2.17 -11.48
C ALA A 290 22.18 2.39 -11.07
N LEU A 291 21.30 1.35 -11.10
CA LEU A 291 19.85 1.51 -10.91
C LEU A 291 19.54 2.31 -9.64
N ASN A 292 18.82 3.42 -9.76
CA ASN A 292 18.33 4.11 -8.58
C ASN A 292 17.13 3.35 -8.01
N THR A 293 17.34 2.57 -6.95
CA THR A 293 16.24 1.81 -6.33
C THR A 293 15.35 2.68 -5.44
N SER A 294 15.74 3.94 -5.15
CA SER A 294 14.90 4.89 -4.39
C SER A 294 13.72 5.49 -5.17
N GLN A 295 13.49 5.03 -6.41
CA GLN A 295 12.46 5.61 -7.29
C GLN A 295 11.06 5.42 -6.74
N ASN A 296 10.79 4.26 -6.11
CA ASN A 296 9.52 3.97 -5.47
C ASN A 296 9.27 4.92 -4.29
N GLU A 297 10.27 5.25 -3.49
CA GLU A 297 10.19 6.21 -2.38
C GLU A 297 9.90 7.62 -2.87
N GLN A 298 10.52 8.03 -3.98
CA GLN A 298 10.28 9.34 -4.58
C GLN A 298 8.84 9.44 -5.12
N TRP A 299 8.36 8.40 -5.80
CA TRP A 299 6.96 8.31 -6.23
C TRP A 299 6.01 8.33 -5.03
N ASN A 300 6.32 7.57 -3.98
CA ASN A 300 5.52 7.53 -2.76
C ASN A 300 5.47 8.87 -2.03
N ASN A 301 6.55 9.66 -2.08
CA ASN A 301 6.57 11.01 -1.54
C ASN A 301 5.58 11.90 -2.30
N TRP A 302 5.62 11.83 -3.64
CA TRP A 302 4.67 12.54 -4.50
C TRP A 302 3.22 12.13 -4.25
N LEU A 303 2.95 10.82 -4.21
CA LEU A 303 1.64 10.27 -3.85
C LEU A 303 1.14 10.75 -2.48
N GLY A 304 2.06 10.97 -1.55
CA GLY A 304 1.76 11.47 -0.20
C GLY A 304 1.00 12.79 -0.20
N HIS A 305 1.27 13.67 -1.17
CA HIS A 305 0.56 14.95 -1.31
C HIS A 305 -0.94 14.79 -1.57
N PHE A 306 -1.38 13.65 -2.12
CA PHE A 306 -2.78 13.39 -2.47
C PHE A 306 -3.55 12.56 -1.42
N SER A 307 -2.89 12.17 -0.33
CA SER A 307 -3.47 11.28 0.69
C SER A 307 -4.78 11.81 1.30
N HIS A 308 -4.86 13.11 1.55
CA HIS A 308 -6.04 13.79 2.08
C HIS A 308 -7.22 13.78 1.09
N THR A 309 -6.96 13.76 -0.21
CA THR A 309 -8.00 13.71 -1.25
C THR A 309 -8.56 12.30 -1.41
N LEU A 310 -7.70 11.28 -1.30
CA LEU A 310 -8.04 9.89 -1.61
C LEU A 310 -8.89 9.19 -0.54
N ARG A 311 -8.74 9.56 0.73
CA ARG A 311 -9.31 8.85 1.90
C ARG A 311 -10.84 8.72 1.92
N HIS A 312 -11.57 9.56 1.17
CA HIS A 312 -13.04 9.57 1.10
C HIS A 312 -13.60 9.01 -0.19
N MET A 313 -12.71 8.65 -1.11
CA MET A 313 -13.15 8.13 -2.39
C MET A 313 -13.81 6.77 -2.22
N HIS A 314 -14.83 6.52 -3.02
CA HIS A 314 -15.23 5.16 -3.30
C HIS A 314 -14.07 4.40 -3.94
N PHE A 315 -14.03 3.09 -3.76
CA PHE A 315 -12.98 2.23 -4.29
C PHE A 315 -12.66 2.51 -5.77
N ARG A 316 -13.68 2.50 -6.62
CA ARG A 316 -13.53 2.71 -8.07
C ARG A 316 -13.01 4.12 -8.39
N THR A 317 -13.50 5.12 -7.67
CA THR A 317 -13.04 6.52 -7.82
C THR A 317 -11.57 6.65 -7.44
N MET A 318 -11.15 6.00 -6.34
CA MET A 318 -9.74 5.96 -5.94
C MET A 318 -8.87 5.33 -7.03
N GLU A 319 -9.28 4.19 -7.60
CA GLU A 319 -8.49 3.54 -8.66
C GLU A 319 -8.34 4.40 -9.91
N LEU A 320 -9.42 5.07 -10.35
CA LEU A 320 -9.36 6.01 -11.48
C LEU A 320 -8.47 7.22 -11.17
N TYR A 321 -8.59 7.77 -9.96
CA TYR A 321 -7.80 8.91 -9.54
C TYR A 321 -6.30 8.58 -9.49
N LEU A 322 -5.94 7.39 -8.99
CA LEU A 322 -4.54 6.94 -8.96
C LEU A 322 -3.94 6.84 -10.36
N LEU A 323 -4.72 6.44 -11.37
CA LEU A 323 -4.27 6.44 -12.77
C LEU A 323 -3.97 7.85 -13.27
N LEU A 324 -4.81 8.83 -12.93
CA LEU A 324 -4.57 10.23 -13.27
C LEU A 324 -3.31 10.79 -12.58
N VAL A 325 -3.12 10.50 -11.29
CA VAL A 325 -1.91 10.93 -10.56
C VAL A 325 -0.65 10.30 -11.14
N ALA A 326 -0.71 9.04 -11.55
CA ALA A 326 0.39 8.35 -12.22
C ALA A 326 0.69 8.96 -13.59
N ASP A 327 -0.34 9.31 -14.36
CA ASP A 327 -0.19 9.99 -15.66
C ASP A 327 0.47 11.36 -15.52
N LEU A 328 0.05 12.16 -14.53
CA LEU A 328 0.66 13.46 -14.23
C LEU A 328 2.15 13.32 -13.87
N TRP A 329 2.50 12.32 -13.04
CA TRP A 329 3.89 12.04 -12.72
C TRP A 329 4.70 11.65 -13.95
N ASN A 330 4.17 10.74 -14.76
CA ASN A 330 4.83 10.28 -15.98
C ASN A 330 5.00 11.41 -17.01
N THR A 331 4.05 12.35 -17.07
CA THR A 331 4.06 13.46 -18.03
C THR A 331 4.92 14.63 -17.59
N PHE A 332 4.87 15.00 -16.30
CA PHE A 332 5.51 16.23 -15.82
C PHE A 332 6.77 16.00 -15.00
N VAL A 333 6.86 14.90 -14.26
CA VAL A 333 7.95 14.69 -13.30
C VAL A 333 9.07 13.85 -13.91
N VAL A 334 8.74 12.75 -14.58
CA VAL A 334 9.73 11.85 -15.20
C VAL A 334 10.60 12.56 -16.26
N PRO A 335 10.05 13.38 -17.18
CA PRO A 335 10.88 14.06 -18.18
C PRO A 335 11.86 15.07 -17.57
N CYS A 336 11.42 15.83 -16.56
CA CYS A 336 12.24 16.85 -15.90
C CYS A 336 13.42 16.26 -15.10
N ARG A 337 13.31 15.01 -14.65
CA ARG A 337 14.43 14.32 -13.97
C ARG A 337 15.58 13.96 -14.92
N SER A 338 15.29 13.91 -16.21
CA SER A 338 16.28 13.62 -17.25
C SER A 338 17.10 14.86 -17.62
N THR A 339 16.69 16.05 -17.18
CA THR A 339 17.29 17.34 -17.52
C THR A 339 18.15 17.95 -16.41
N GLY A 340 18.13 17.38 -15.20
CA GLY A 340 18.98 17.81 -14.09
C GLY A 340 20.38 17.19 -14.16
N ASP A 341 21.40 18.00 -13.93
CA ASP A 341 22.77 17.52 -13.74
C ASP A 341 22.79 16.47 -12.62
N ALA A 342 23.33 15.30 -12.96
CA ALA A 342 23.75 14.33 -11.98
C ALA A 342 25.03 14.85 -11.34
N THR A 343 24.91 15.86 -10.49
CA THR A 343 25.86 15.95 -9.39
C THR A 343 25.57 14.72 -8.53
N PRO A 344 26.50 13.78 -8.38
CA PRO A 344 26.34 12.75 -7.36
C PRO A 344 26.15 13.51 -6.05
N GLN A 345 24.96 13.39 -5.44
CA GLN A 345 24.81 13.93 -4.10
C GLN A 345 25.86 13.21 -3.24
N PRO A 346 26.77 13.95 -2.59
CA PRO A 346 27.71 13.32 -1.70
C PRO A 346 26.93 12.57 -0.62
N SER A 347 27.49 11.44 -0.22
CA SER A 347 27.11 10.68 0.97
C SER A 347 27.18 11.60 2.20
N ALA A 348 26.13 12.36 2.48
CA ALA A 348 25.97 13.07 3.73
C ALA A 348 25.09 12.21 4.63
N CYS A 349 25.76 11.25 5.25
CA CYS A 349 25.42 10.82 6.59
C CYS A 349 25.65 12.02 7.52
N GLU A 350 24.73 12.97 7.52
CA GLU A 350 24.55 13.90 8.63
C GLU A 350 23.13 13.70 9.14
N GLU A 351 23.05 13.25 10.39
CA GLU A 351 21.82 13.19 11.18
C GLU A 351 21.18 14.58 11.18
N ARG A 352 20.22 14.81 10.27
CA ARG A 352 19.14 15.73 10.59
C ARG A 352 18.35 15.07 11.72
N PRO A 353 18.04 15.80 12.80
CA PRO A 353 17.21 15.24 13.86
C PRO A 353 15.95 14.72 13.20
N THR A 354 15.69 13.45 13.45
CA THR A 354 14.48 12.76 13.06
C THR A 354 13.30 13.67 13.33
N SER A 355 12.70 14.25 12.27
CA SER A 355 11.29 14.60 12.35
C SER A 355 10.63 13.28 12.72
N SER A 356 10.10 13.22 13.93
CA SER A 356 9.53 12.03 14.53
C SER A 356 8.58 11.37 13.54
N SER A 357 9.11 10.42 12.76
CA SER A 357 8.32 9.30 12.32
C SER A 357 7.65 8.80 13.58
N LEU A 358 6.34 8.63 13.50
CA LEU A 358 5.45 8.21 14.57
C LEU A 358 5.86 6.81 15.08
N LEU A 359 7.01 6.77 15.75
CA LEU A 359 7.47 5.73 16.62
C LEU A 359 6.40 5.65 17.69
N LYS A 360 5.66 4.54 17.62
CA LYS A 360 5.04 3.84 18.75
C LYS A 360 5.24 4.61 20.05
N ARG A 361 4.24 5.41 20.45
CA ARG A 361 4.15 5.83 21.86
C ARG A 361 4.08 4.55 22.67
N ARG A 362 5.21 4.16 23.28
CA ARG A 362 5.21 3.24 24.41
C ARG A 362 4.26 3.87 25.43
N ARG A 363 3.15 3.22 25.73
CA ARG A 363 2.42 3.46 26.96
C ARG A 363 3.37 3.07 28.09
N GLU A 364 3.90 4.06 28.79
CA GLU A 364 4.41 3.84 30.14
C GLU A 364 3.21 3.38 30.98
N GLN A 365 3.29 2.15 31.50
CA GLN A 365 2.38 1.70 32.53
C GLN A 365 2.74 2.46 33.82
N PRO A 366 1.76 3.00 34.57
CA PRO A 366 2.04 3.54 35.88
C PRO A 366 2.52 2.41 36.79
N ALA A 367 3.65 2.64 37.46
CA ALA A 367 4.24 1.72 38.42
C ALA A 367 3.21 1.35 39.51
N ARG A 368 3.01 0.05 39.74
CA ARG A 368 2.38 -0.45 40.95
C ARG A 368 3.24 -0.01 42.13
N ARG A 369 2.71 0.88 42.98
CA ARG A 369 3.19 0.99 44.36
C ARG A 369 2.90 -0.34 45.05
N VAL A 370 3.96 -0.95 45.53
CA VAL A 370 3.90 -1.99 46.55
C VAL A 370 3.77 -1.25 47.87
N GLU A 371 2.65 -1.46 48.55
CA GLU A 371 2.59 -1.50 50.02
C GLU A 371 2.25 -2.93 50.41
#